data_AF-A0A564Z9H5-F1
#
_entry.id   AF-A0A564Z9H5-F1
#
_cell.length_a   1.000
_cell.length_b   1.000
_cell.length_c   1.000
_cell.angle_alpha   90.00
_cell.angle_beta   90.00
_cell.angle_gamma   90.00
#
_symmetry.space_group_name_H-M   'P 1'
#
loop_
_entity.id
_entity.type
_entity.pdbx_description
1 polymer ?
#
loop_
_entity_poly.entity_id
_entity_poly.type
_entity_poly.pdbx_seq_one_letter_code
_entity_poly.pdbx_strand_id
1 'polypeptide(L)' 'MNLNAVTNKIGEVCVRGAVTTPGYYKQSELTANLIDKDGWLHMGDIGEWTDENQLRIVDRLAHIFKLSQGKYVAPE' A
#
# COMPACT_ATOMS: atom_id res chain seq x y z
N MET A 1 1.55 8.89 4.52
CA MET A 1 0.60 8.45 5.57
C MET A 1 0.91 6.98 5.80
N ASN A 2 1.68 6.64 6.83
CA ASN A 2 2.27 5.30 6.95
C ASN A 2 1.30 4.38 7.70
N LEU A 3 0.43 3.71 6.96
CA LEU A 3 -0.43 2.63 7.47
C LEU A 3 0.44 1.38 7.65
N ASN A 4 1.26 1.37 8.70
CA ASN A 4 2.05 0.21 9.07
C ASN A 4 1.11 -0.86 9.65
N ALA A 5 1.10 -2.06 9.07
CA ALA A 5 0.22 -3.19 9.39
C ALA A 5 0.36 -3.78 10.81
N VAL A 6 1.06 -3.10 11.72
CA VAL A 6 1.47 -3.61 13.04
C VAL A 6 0.28 -3.77 14.00
N THR A 7 -0.82 -3.04 13.81
CA THR A 7 -1.90 -3.00 14.81
C THR A 7 -3.18 -3.74 14.42
N ASN A 8 -3.52 -3.84 13.13
CA ASN A 8 -4.85 -4.32 12.71
C ASN A 8 -4.85 -5.32 11.53
N LYS A 9 -3.71 -5.94 11.17
CA LYS A 9 -3.55 -6.81 9.96
C LYS A 9 -3.87 -6.13 8.62
N ILE A 10 -4.26 -4.86 8.62
CA ILE A 10 -4.59 -4.02 7.47
C ILE A 10 -3.45 -3.01 7.25
N GLY A 11 -3.00 -2.87 6.01
CA GLY A 11 -1.98 -1.90 5.64
C GLY A 11 -1.79 -1.83 4.13
N GLU A 12 -0.88 -0.96 3.68
CA GLU A 12 -0.51 -0.94 2.26
C GLU A 12 0.20 -2.23 1.86
N VAL A 13 -0.15 -2.76 0.70
CA VAL A 13 0.55 -3.87 0.06
C VAL A 13 1.83 -3.35 -0.59
N CYS A 14 2.96 -3.76 -0.01
CA CYS A 14 4.28 -3.50 -0.57
C CYS A 14 4.92 -4.80 -1.05
N VAL A 15 5.57 -4.76 -2.21
CA VAL A 15 6.17 -5.95 -2.83
C VAL A 15 7.65 -5.72 -3.14
N ARG A 16 8.42 -6.80 -3.10
CA ARG A 16 9.84 -6.82 -3.48
C ARG A 16 10.16 -8.16 -4.11
N GLY A 17 10.79 -8.17 -5.29
CA GLY A 17 11.17 -9.42 -5.96
C GLY A 17 11.49 -9.23 -7.44
N ALA A 18 11.74 -10.33 -8.15
CA ALA A 18 12.15 -10.30 -9.56
C ALA A 18 11.09 -9.76 -10.53
N VAL A 19 9.82 -9.76 -10.11
CA VAL A 19 8.66 -9.30 -10.90
C VAL A 19 8.34 -7.81 -10.70
N THR A 20 9.16 -7.06 -9.95
CA THR A 20 8.97 -5.61 -9.79
C THR A 20 9.59 -4.81 -10.95
N THR A 21 9.23 -3.53 -11.07
CA THR A 21 9.83 -2.61 -12.04
C THR A 21 11.08 -1.93 -11.47
N PRO A 22 12.09 -1.57 -12.30
CA PRO A 22 13.17 -0.67 -11.89
C PRO A 22 12.71 0.78 -11.72
N GLY A 23 11.48 1.12 -12.12
CA GLY A 23 10.90 2.45 -12.01
C GLY A 23 10.29 2.97 -13.31
N TYR A 24 10.08 4.28 -13.34
CA TYR A 24 9.55 4.99 -14.50
C TYR A 24 10.68 5.51 -15.39
N TYR A 25 10.53 5.33 -16.70
CA TYR A 25 11.52 5.81 -17.66
C TYR A 25 11.67 7.34 -17.61
N LYS A 26 12.90 7.81 -17.37
CA LYS A 26 13.27 9.24 -17.26
C LYS A 26 12.50 10.01 -16.17
N GLN A 27 11.92 9.33 -15.19
CA GLN A 27 11.18 9.95 -14.10
C GLN A 27 11.70 9.44 -12.76
N SER A 28 12.88 9.95 -12.37
CA SER A 28 13.59 9.54 -11.15
C SER A 28 12.80 9.88 -9.88
N GLU A 29 12.13 11.04 -9.85
CA GLU A 29 11.32 11.45 -8.69
C GLU A 29 10.13 10.52 -8.47
N LEU A 30 9.38 10.19 -9.52
CA LEU A 30 8.28 9.23 -9.42
C LEU A 30 8.78 7.83 -9.06
N THR A 31 9.97 7.45 -9.54
CA THR A 31 10.59 6.17 -9.18
C THR A 31 10.95 6.13 -7.70
N ALA A 32 11.52 7.20 -7.15
CA ALA A 32 11.86 7.30 -5.73
C ALA A 32 10.62 7.38 -4.83
N ASN A 33 9.49 7.88 -5.34
CA ASN A 33 8.21 7.84 -4.63
C ASN A 33 7.56 6.46 -4.69
N LEU A 34 7.81 5.69 -5.75
CA LEU A 34 7.26 4.35 -5.95
C LEU A 34 8.03 3.28 -5.15
N ILE A 35 9.35 3.40 -5.07
CA ILE A 35 10.25 2.44 -4.44
C ILE A 35 10.97 3.12 -3.29
N ASP A 36 10.78 2.63 -2.07
CA ASP A 36 11.40 3.22 -0.89
C ASP A 36 12.92 2.90 -0.78
N LYS A 37 13.56 3.50 0.23
CA LYS A 37 14.99 3.30 0.52
C LYS A 37 15.37 1.87 0.88
N ASP A 38 14.41 1.05 1.30
CA ASP A 38 14.59 -0.34 1.72
C ASP A 38 14.28 -1.31 0.55
N GLY A 39 13.90 -0.76 -0.62
CA GLY A 39 13.65 -1.48 -1.86
C GLY A 39 12.24 -2.04 -1.99
N TRP A 40 11.28 -1.54 -1.21
CA TRP A 40 9.88 -1.93 -1.30
C TRP A 40 9.14 -1.07 -2.31
N LEU A 41 8.43 -1.74 -3.23
CA LEU A 41 7.54 -1.09 -4.17
C LEU A 41 6.16 -0.91 -3.54
N HIS A 42 5.72 0.34 -3.45
CA HIS A 42 4.41 0.75 -2.94
C HIS A 42 3.34 0.61 -4.02
N MET A 43 2.42 -0.35 -3.86
CA MET A 43 1.38 -0.63 -4.87
C MET A 43 0.23 0.38 -4.83
N GLY A 44 0.06 1.09 -3.70
CA GLY A 44 -1.09 1.93 -3.44
C GLY A 44 -2.39 1.15 -3.21
N ASP A 45 -2.31 -0.16 -2.98
CA ASP A 45 -3.42 -1.04 -2.59
C ASP A 45 -3.38 -1.27 -1.09
N ILE A 46 -4.53 -1.27 -0.43
CA ILE A 46 -4.66 -1.72 0.95
C ILE A 46 -5.03 -3.19 0.97
N GLY A 47 -4.25 -3.96 1.72
CA GLY A 47 -4.47 -5.38 1.95
C GLY A 47 -4.76 -5.66 3.42
N GLU A 48 -5.50 -6.74 3.64
CA GLU A 48 -5.75 -7.33 4.94
C GLU A 48 -5.27 -8.79 4.95
N TRP A 49 -4.54 -9.17 5.99
CA TRP A 49 -4.24 -10.57 6.26
C TRP A 49 -5.42 -11.25 6.94
N THR A 50 -6.01 -12.23 6.28
CA THR A 50 -7.06 -13.08 6.86
C THR A 50 -6.49 -14.01 7.92
N ASP A 51 -7.35 -14.60 8.75
CA ASP A 51 -6.93 -15.61 9.74
C ASP A 51 -6.41 -16.90 9.10
N GLU A 52 -6.70 -17.11 7.80
CA GLU A 52 -6.18 -18.21 6.99
C GLU A 52 -4.83 -17.87 6.31
N ASN A 53 -4.17 -16.78 6.71
CA ASN A 53 -2.91 -16.29 6.14
C ASN A 53 -2.98 -16.00 4.63
N GLN A 54 -4.14 -15.54 4.16
CA GLN A 54 -4.31 -15.06 2.79
C GLN A 54 -4.31 -13.53 2.78
N LEU A 55 -3.78 -12.94 1.71
CA LEU A 55 -3.86 -11.51 1.49
C LEU A 55 -5.15 -11.18 0.72
N ARG A 56 -6.04 -10.41 1.34
CA ARG A 56 -7.25 -9.88 0.71
C ARG A 56 -7.04 -8.42 0.36
N ILE A 57 -7.26 -8.05 -0.90
CA ILE A 57 -7.26 -6.64 -1.32
C ILE A 57 -8.58 -6.00 -0.87
N VAL A 58 -8.47 -4.84 -0.21
CA VAL A 58 -9.59 -4.12 0.39
C VAL A 58 -10.01 -2.96 -0.49
N ASP A 59 -9.09 -2.03 -0.77
CA ASP A 59 -9.36 -0.82 -1.57
C ASP A 59 -8.02 -0.17 -1.97
N ARG A 60 -8.05 0.97 -2.67
CA ARG A 60 -6.91 1.81 -3.00
C ARG A 60 -6.62 2.79 -1.86
N LEU A 61 -5.34 2.98 -1.55
CA LEU A 61 -4.87 3.99 -0.58
C LEU A 61 -5.38 5.40 -0.94
N ALA A 62 -5.50 5.70 -2.23
CA ALA A 62 -6.01 6.99 -2.71
C ALA A 62 -7.52 7.19 -2.49
N HIS A 63 -8.29 6.11 -2.29
CA HIS A 63 -9.75 6.13 -2.12
C HIS A 63 -10.19 6.08 -0.65
N ILE A 64 -9.25 5.89 0.28
CA ILE A 64 -9.58 5.90 1.71
C ILE A 64 -9.63 7.33 2.22
N PHE A 65 -10.81 7.74 2.68
CA PHE A 65 -10.99 9.03 3.34
C PHE A 65 -11.38 8.85 4.80
N LYS A 66 -10.88 9.79 5.62
CA LYS A 66 -11.16 9.86 7.06
C LYS A 66 -12.38 10.76 7.27
N LEU A 67 -13.45 10.19 7.84
CA LEU A 67 -14.60 10.98 8.29
C LEU A 67 -14.19 11.89 9.46
N SER A 68 -14.91 12.98 9.66
CA SER A 68 -14.69 13.93 10.77
C SER A 68 -14.73 13.26 12.15
N GLN A 69 -15.42 12.12 12.26
CA GLN A 69 -15.50 11.28 13.46
C GLN A 69 -14.31 10.32 13.65
N GLY A 70 -13.31 10.37 12.77
CA GLY A 70 -12.08 9.58 12.86
C GLY A 70 -12.14 8.18 12.26
N LYS A 71 -13.29 7.75 11.72
CA LYS A 71 -13.44 6.48 11.01
C LYS A 71 -12.91 6.58 9.58
N TYR A 72 -12.19 5.55 9.14
CA TYR A 72 -11.76 5.40 7.74
C TYR A 72 -12.83 4.62 6.97
N VAL A 73 -13.19 5.11 5.79
CA VAL A 73 -14.17 4.46 4.91
C VAL A 73 -13.52 4.20 3.56
N ALA A 74 -13.63 2.97 3.10
CA ALA A 74 -13.42 2.54 1.73
C ALA A 74 -14.81 2.54 1.05
N PRO A 75 -15.03 3.34 -0.01
CA PRO A 75 -16.32 3.39 -0.70
C PRO A 75 -16.59 2.18 -1.61
N GLU A 76 -15.55 1.47 -2.06
CA GLU A 76 -15.65 0.28 -2.93
C GLU A 76 -15.56 -1.04 -2.16
#